data_AF-A0A497QBU7-F1
#
_entry.id   AF-A0A497QBU7-F1
#
_cell.length_a   1.000
_cell.length_b   1.000
_cell.length_c   1.000
_cell.angle_alpha   90.00
_cell.angle_beta   90.00
_cell.angle_gamma   90.00
#
_symmetry.space_group_name_H-M   'P 1'
#
loop_
_entity.id
_entity.type
_entity.pdbx_description
1 polymer ?
#
loop_
_entity_poly.entity_id
_entity_poly.type
_entity_poly.pdbx_seq_one_letter_code
_entity_poly.pdbx_strand_id
1 'polypeptide(L)'
;MISSSEVAVKCSDIDQSVICIDAYSSLLKGKELIAQQSTEALLWMVEAATQFENLGETDNAIMAVVSGINFAVDVNLISRAYDLFKYARSVYENGLERGDPALDNPAVKEELVKAGRRMIRTARKLKADDAMRSMQAELKAAVLSGGGLKRVEREEKTKDILVVDGRQLYAKKSKEYKEGAEKYIASGIVKNAIVFACMGALADLMLGRPKEGIEYLTQIAEKSGFKEKFHEDPCFNWTKLVFRGLVSRDKEAIEKARKDYFKIPFAFKDDKEFARRVMDSVYRRVMSGM
;
A
#
# COMPACT_ATOMS: atom_id res chain seq x y z
N MET A 1 -8.84 -19.01 15.35
CA MET A 1 -7.42 -19.35 15.58
C MET A 1 -7.16 -20.64 14.85
N ILE A 2 -6.10 -20.71 14.03
CA ILE A 2 -5.64 -21.98 13.44
C ILE A 2 -4.98 -22.77 14.58
N SER A 3 -5.21 -24.08 14.67
CA SER A 3 -4.69 -24.87 15.79
C SER A 3 -3.18 -25.03 15.68
N SER A 4 -2.49 -25.06 16.82
CA SER A 4 -1.05 -25.34 16.90
C SER A 4 -0.66 -26.67 16.24
N SER A 5 -1.59 -27.64 16.22
CA SER A 5 -1.42 -28.91 15.53
C SER A 5 -1.37 -28.78 14.00
N GLU A 6 -2.12 -27.86 13.40
CA GLU A 6 -2.14 -27.68 11.95
C GLU A 6 -0.84 -27.02 11.44
N VAL A 7 -0.34 -26.03 12.20
CA VAL A 7 0.94 -25.36 11.92
C VAL A 7 2.13 -26.32 12.08
N ALA A 8 2.13 -27.16 13.11
CA ALA A 8 3.22 -28.09 13.38
C ALA A 8 3.38 -29.19 12.30
N VAL A 9 2.28 -29.61 11.66
CA VAL A 9 2.31 -30.58 10.56
C VAL A 9 2.80 -29.92 9.26
N LYS A 10 2.33 -28.71 8.98
CA LYS A 10 2.64 -27.98 7.74
C LYS A 10 4.04 -27.37 7.70
N CYS A 11 4.59 -26.96 8.84
CA CYS A 11 5.93 -26.37 8.93
C CYS A 11 7.03 -27.41 9.31
N SER A 12 6.86 -28.69 8.95
CA SER A 12 7.73 -29.79 9.40
C SER A 12 9.05 -29.93 8.63
N ASP A 13 9.17 -29.33 7.45
CA ASP A 13 10.41 -29.23 6.69
C ASP A 13 11.20 -27.97 7.10
N ILE A 14 12.47 -28.14 7.49
CA ILE A 14 13.32 -27.07 8.03
C ILE A 14 13.48 -25.92 7.02
N ASP A 15 13.58 -26.23 5.73
CA ASP A 15 13.78 -25.21 4.68
C ASP A 15 12.49 -24.42 4.37
N GLN A 16 11.32 -25.02 4.59
CA GLN A 16 10.01 -24.39 4.37
C GLN A 16 9.43 -23.75 5.65
N SER A 17 9.98 -24.09 6.81
CA SER A 17 9.49 -23.63 8.12
C SER A 17 9.51 -22.11 8.28
N VAL A 18 10.52 -21.42 7.72
CA VAL A 18 10.62 -19.96 7.79
C VAL A 18 9.53 -19.29 6.96
N ILE A 19 9.31 -19.75 5.72
CA ILE A 19 8.28 -19.23 4.82
C ILE A 19 6.88 -19.53 5.40
N CYS A 20 6.71 -20.70 6.03
CA CYS A 20 5.49 -21.09 6.74
C CYS A 20 5.19 -20.17 7.93
N ILE A 21 6.19 -19.87 8.77
CA ILE A 21 6.06 -18.92 9.89
C ILE A 21 5.71 -17.52 9.38
N ASP A 22 6.36 -17.06 8.32
CA ASP A 22 6.10 -15.76 7.72
C ASP A 22 4.67 -15.70 7.17
N ALA A 23 4.21 -16.74 6.45
CA ALA A 23 2.86 -16.83 5.88
C ALA A 23 1.78 -16.68 6.95
N TYR A 24 1.89 -17.46 8.02
CA TYR A 24 0.92 -17.42 9.12
C TYR A 24 1.03 -16.14 9.96
N SER A 25 2.23 -15.59 10.14
CA SER A 25 2.42 -14.31 10.84
C SER A 25 1.80 -13.16 10.05
N SER A 26 2.00 -13.13 8.73
CA SER A 26 1.39 -12.15 7.84
C SER A 26 -0.13 -12.27 7.83
N LEU A 27 -0.65 -13.50 7.78
CA LEU A 27 -2.10 -13.76 7.83
C LEU A 27 -2.70 -13.29 9.16
N LEU A 28 -2.05 -13.61 10.29
CA LEU A 28 -2.49 -13.19 11.61
C LEU A 28 -2.50 -11.66 11.71
N LYS A 29 -1.42 -11.02 11.28
CA LYS A 29 -1.32 -9.55 11.29
C LYS A 29 -2.39 -8.90 10.41
N GLY A 30 -2.65 -9.48 9.24
CA GLY A 30 -3.73 -9.05 8.36
C GLY A 30 -5.09 -9.14 9.06
N LYS A 31 -5.39 -10.26 9.74
CA LYS A 31 -6.66 -10.45 10.47
C LYS A 31 -6.81 -9.48 11.64
N GLU A 32 -5.75 -9.22 12.40
CA GLU A 32 -5.75 -8.20 13.46
C GLU A 32 -6.09 -6.82 12.91
N LEU A 33 -5.48 -6.44 11.78
CA LEU A 33 -5.71 -5.15 11.15
C LEU A 33 -7.11 -5.04 10.54
N ILE A 34 -7.68 -6.13 10.01
CA ILE A 34 -9.11 -6.18 9.61
C ILE A 34 -10.00 -5.89 10.82
N ALA A 35 -9.73 -6.53 11.96
CA ALA A 35 -10.51 -6.32 13.18
C ALA A 35 -10.42 -4.86 13.68
N GLN A 36 -9.28 -4.20 13.42
CA GLN A 36 -9.05 -2.78 13.69
C GLN A 36 -9.55 -1.84 12.58
N GLN A 37 -10.20 -2.37 11.54
CA GLN A 37 -10.64 -1.64 10.33
C GLN A 37 -9.51 -0.86 9.62
N SER A 38 -8.27 -1.35 9.72
CA SER A 38 -7.11 -0.74 9.06
C SER A 38 -6.93 -1.29 7.65
N THR A 39 -6.82 -0.39 6.67
CA THR A 39 -6.54 -0.72 5.26
C THR A 39 -5.16 -1.34 5.04
N GLU A 40 -4.25 -1.22 6.01
CA GLU A 40 -2.96 -1.93 5.99
C GLU A 40 -3.15 -3.44 5.96
N ALA A 41 -4.27 -3.95 6.48
CA ALA A 41 -4.62 -5.36 6.40
C ALA A 41 -4.51 -5.91 4.97
N LEU A 42 -4.84 -5.11 3.95
CA LEU A 42 -4.82 -5.54 2.55
C LEU A 42 -3.40 -5.84 2.06
N LEU A 43 -2.38 -5.15 2.59
CA LEU A 43 -0.98 -5.44 2.26
C LEU A 43 -0.55 -6.75 2.88
N TRP A 44 -0.89 -6.97 4.15
CA TRP A 44 -0.58 -8.19 4.87
C TRP A 44 -1.29 -9.42 4.32
N MET A 45 -2.51 -9.25 3.78
CA MET A 45 -3.20 -10.34 3.07
C MET A 45 -2.52 -10.73 1.76
N VAL A 46 -1.95 -9.77 1.02
CA VAL A 46 -1.16 -10.08 -0.20
C VAL A 46 0.17 -10.71 0.17
N GLU A 47 0.83 -10.23 1.21
CA GLU A 47 2.10 -10.79 1.71
C GLU A 47 1.90 -12.26 2.13
N ALA A 48 0.87 -12.53 2.94
CA ALA A 48 0.49 -13.88 3.32
C ALA A 48 0.23 -14.76 2.09
N ALA A 49 -0.53 -14.25 1.12
CA ALA A 49 -0.84 -14.99 -0.09
C ALA A 49 0.39 -15.33 -0.92
N THR A 50 1.32 -14.39 -1.08
CA THR A 50 2.59 -14.62 -1.80
C THR A 50 3.42 -15.71 -1.11
N GLN A 51 3.44 -15.70 0.23
CA GLN A 51 4.18 -16.70 1.01
C GLN A 51 3.52 -18.09 0.91
N PHE A 52 2.19 -18.16 0.94
CA PHE A 52 1.46 -19.40 0.69
C PHE A 52 1.65 -19.93 -0.74
N GLU A 53 1.69 -19.07 -1.76
CA GLU A 53 2.02 -19.49 -3.14
C GLU A 53 3.41 -20.12 -3.23
N ASN A 54 4.41 -19.57 -2.52
CA ASN A 54 5.77 -20.13 -2.49
C ASN A 54 5.83 -21.49 -1.80
N LEU A 55 4.89 -21.79 -0.91
CA LEU A 55 4.74 -23.09 -0.25
C LEU A 55 3.91 -24.08 -1.06
N GLY A 56 3.34 -23.66 -2.20
CA GLY A 56 2.37 -24.46 -2.95
C GLY A 56 1.01 -24.60 -2.25
N GLU A 57 0.73 -23.77 -1.23
CA GLU A 57 -0.57 -23.73 -0.55
C GLU A 57 -1.53 -22.77 -1.26
N THR A 58 -1.90 -23.13 -2.50
CA THR A 58 -2.71 -22.27 -3.38
C THR A 58 -4.10 -21.95 -2.79
N ASP A 59 -4.70 -22.88 -2.04
CA ASP A 59 -5.95 -22.65 -1.32
C ASP A 59 -5.81 -21.56 -0.25
N ASN A 60 -4.78 -21.63 0.60
CA ASN A 60 -4.52 -20.64 1.65
C ASN A 60 -4.15 -19.28 1.06
N ALA A 61 -3.42 -19.26 -0.06
CA ALA A 61 -3.14 -18.04 -0.79
C ALA A 61 -4.43 -17.35 -1.25
N ILE A 62 -5.33 -18.09 -1.90
CA ILE A 62 -6.61 -17.55 -2.38
C ILE A 62 -7.48 -17.09 -1.20
N MET A 63 -7.57 -17.88 -0.13
CA MET A 63 -8.40 -17.55 1.03
C MET A 63 -7.90 -16.31 1.81
N ALA A 64 -6.59 -16.08 1.87
CA ALA A 64 -6.02 -14.85 2.41
C ALA A 64 -6.47 -13.63 1.59
N VAL A 65 -6.39 -13.71 0.25
CA VAL A 65 -6.83 -12.62 -0.63
C VAL A 65 -8.34 -12.42 -0.59
N VAL A 66 -9.14 -13.50 -0.54
CA VAL A 66 -10.61 -13.42 -0.37
C VAL A 66 -10.98 -12.69 0.91
N SER A 67 -10.26 -12.91 2.00
CA SER A 67 -10.45 -12.15 3.25
C SER A 67 -10.19 -10.65 3.04
N GLY A 68 -9.14 -10.30 2.29
CA GLY A 68 -8.84 -8.92 1.90
C GLY A 68 -9.90 -8.30 0.98
N ILE A 69 -10.42 -9.06 0.00
CA ILE A 69 -11.51 -8.61 -0.89
C ILE A 69 -12.75 -8.28 -0.07
N ASN A 70 -13.15 -9.17 0.84
CA ASN A 70 -14.33 -8.97 1.67
C ASN A 70 -14.20 -7.72 2.54
N PHE A 71 -13.06 -7.54 3.20
CA PHE A 71 -12.78 -6.34 3.97
C PHE A 71 -12.79 -5.07 3.11
N ALA A 72 -12.13 -5.07 1.95
CA ALA A 72 -12.15 -3.93 1.03
C ALA A 72 -13.58 -3.59 0.56
N VAL A 73 -14.44 -4.59 0.33
CA VAL A 73 -15.85 -4.40 0.02
C VAL A 73 -16.62 -3.83 1.22
N ASP A 74 -16.32 -4.26 2.45
CA ASP A 74 -16.95 -3.73 3.67
C ASP A 74 -16.69 -2.24 3.87
N VAL A 75 -15.48 -1.79 3.52
CA VAL A 75 -15.07 -0.38 3.61
C VAL A 75 -15.25 0.40 2.31
N ASN A 76 -16.04 -0.12 1.36
CA ASN A 76 -16.37 0.51 0.07
C ASN A 76 -15.17 0.81 -0.85
N LEU A 77 -14.03 0.15 -0.66
CA LEU A 77 -12.85 0.25 -1.52
C LEU A 77 -12.94 -0.69 -2.73
N ILE A 78 -13.97 -0.52 -3.56
CA ILE A 78 -14.30 -1.44 -4.66
C ILE A 78 -13.17 -1.58 -5.68
N SER A 79 -12.47 -0.50 -6.04
CA SER A 79 -11.33 -0.60 -6.96
C SER A 79 -10.21 -1.47 -6.39
N ARG A 80 -9.97 -1.38 -5.07
CA ARG A 80 -8.94 -2.19 -4.41
C ARG A 80 -9.38 -3.64 -4.25
N ALA A 81 -10.65 -3.87 -3.94
CA ALA A 81 -11.26 -5.20 -3.96
C ALA A 81 -11.11 -5.86 -5.34
N TYR A 82 -11.26 -5.09 -6.43
CA TYR A 82 -11.09 -5.61 -7.79
C TYR A 82 -9.64 -5.98 -8.11
N ASP A 83 -8.66 -5.20 -7.66
CA ASP A 83 -7.24 -5.55 -7.82
C ASP A 83 -6.89 -6.85 -7.09
N LEU A 84 -7.36 -7.00 -5.86
CA LEU A 84 -7.21 -8.23 -5.10
C LEU A 84 -7.93 -9.41 -5.76
N PHE A 85 -9.12 -9.18 -6.32
CA PHE A 85 -9.86 -10.20 -7.05
C PHE A 85 -9.11 -10.69 -8.30
N LYS A 86 -8.50 -9.79 -9.09
CA LYS A 86 -7.66 -10.17 -10.23
C LYS A 86 -6.47 -11.03 -9.80
N TYR A 87 -5.84 -10.67 -8.69
CA TYR A 87 -4.72 -11.43 -8.14
C TYR A 87 -5.19 -12.83 -7.70
N ALA A 88 -6.24 -12.94 -6.87
CA ALA A 88 -6.81 -14.24 -6.47
C ALA A 88 -7.22 -15.11 -7.66
N ARG A 89 -7.79 -14.49 -8.71
CA ARG A 89 -8.13 -15.20 -9.96
C ARG A 89 -6.88 -15.74 -10.65
N SER A 90 -5.82 -14.94 -10.76
CA SER A 90 -4.56 -15.38 -11.37
C SER A 90 -3.93 -16.54 -10.60
N VAL A 91 -3.94 -16.48 -9.26
CA VAL A 91 -3.46 -17.58 -8.41
C VAL A 91 -4.26 -18.87 -8.66
N TYR A 92 -5.59 -18.75 -8.71
CA TYR A 92 -6.49 -19.87 -9.02
C TYR A 92 -6.26 -20.44 -10.43
N GLU A 93 -6.18 -19.59 -11.45
CA GLU A 93 -5.93 -19.99 -12.85
C GLU A 93 -4.58 -20.71 -12.99
N ASN A 94 -3.51 -20.15 -12.39
CA ASN A 94 -2.18 -20.76 -12.38
C ASN A 94 -2.16 -22.11 -11.64
N GLY A 95 -2.88 -22.24 -10.53
CA GLY A 95 -2.99 -23.49 -9.79
C GLY A 95 -3.70 -24.59 -10.58
N LEU A 96 -4.76 -24.24 -11.32
CA LEU A 96 -5.45 -25.18 -12.21
C LEU A 96 -4.54 -25.66 -13.35
N GLU A 97 -3.77 -24.74 -13.95
CA GLU A 97 -2.80 -25.09 -15.01
C GLU A 97 -1.72 -26.06 -14.52
N ARG A 98 -1.35 -25.97 -13.25
CA ARG A 98 -0.36 -26.85 -12.60
C ARG A 98 -0.95 -28.16 -12.07
N GLY A 99 -2.27 -28.33 -12.11
CA GLY A 99 -2.94 -29.50 -11.53
C GLY A 99 -2.81 -29.58 -10.01
N ASP A 100 -2.90 -28.43 -9.32
CA ASP A 100 -2.76 -28.37 -7.87
C ASP A 100 -3.92 -29.08 -7.14
N PRO A 101 -3.65 -30.16 -6.37
CA PRO A 101 -4.67 -30.91 -5.64
C PRO A 101 -5.46 -30.07 -4.63
N ALA A 102 -4.90 -28.96 -4.13
CA ALA A 102 -5.59 -28.05 -3.22
C ALA A 102 -6.84 -27.40 -3.86
N LEU A 103 -6.92 -27.38 -5.20
CA LEU A 103 -8.03 -26.82 -5.97
C LEU A 103 -9.08 -27.85 -6.41
N ASP A 104 -8.89 -29.14 -6.12
CA ASP A 104 -9.89 -30.19 -6.37
C ASP A 104 -11.14 -29.98 -5.51
N ASN A 105 -10.99 -29.28 -4.38
CA ASN A 105 -12.10 -28.88 -3.52
C ASN A 105 -12.86 -27.66 -4.13
N PRO A 106 -14.16 -27.79 -4.44
CA PRO A 106 -14.92 -26.69 -5.04
C PRO A 106 -15.08 -25.47 -4.12
N ALA A 107 -14.86 -25.61 -2.81
CA ALA A 107 -15.04 -24.54 -1.83
C ALA A 107 -14.22 -23.27 -2.14
N VAL A 108 -13.00 -23.42 -2.63
CA VAL A 108 -12.12 -22.28 -2.99
C VAL A 108 -12.72 -21.47 -4.13
N LYS A 109 -13.23 -22.15 -5.16
CA LYS A 109 -13.93 -21.54 -6.30
C LYS A 109 -15.22 -20.86 -5.86
N GLU A 110 -15.99 -21.50 -4.97
CA GLU A 110 -17.25 -20.96 -4.46
C GLU A 110 -17.04 -19.66 -3.68
N GLU A 111 -16.05 -19.62 -2.78
CA GLU A 111 -15.74 -18.42 -2.01
C GLU A 111 -15.21 -17.28 -2.89
N LEU A 112 -14.39 -17.59 -3.90
CA LEU A 112 -13.95 -16.60 -4.88
C LEU A 112 -15.13 -16.02 -5.67
N VAL A 113 -16.04 -16.86 -6.18
CA VAL A 113 -17.25 -16.43 -6.89
C VAL A 113 -18.16 -15.58 -5.99
N LYS A 114 -18.32 -16.00 -4.73
CA LYS A 114 -19.13 -15.28 -3.73
C LYS A 114 -18.56 -13.89 -3.45
N ALA A 115 -17.24 -13.77 -3.27
CA ALA A 115 -16.56 -12.49 -3.10
C ALA A 115 -16.75 -11.57 -4.34
N GLY A 116 -16.60 -12.11 -5.55
CA GLY A 116 -16.84 -11.37 -6.79
C GLY A 116 -18.28 -10.86 -6.94
N ARG A 117 -19.29 -11.72 -6.66
CA ARG A 117 -20.71 -11.33 -6.67
C ARG A 117 -21.01 -10.24 -5.63
N ARG A 118 -20.39 -10.34 -4.45
CA ARG A 118 -20.53 -9.34 -3.38
C ARG A 118 -20.00 -7.98 -3.83
N MET A 119 -18.80 -7.95 -4.40
CA MET A 119 -18.19 -6.73 -4.95
C MET A 119 -19.07 -6.08 -6.01
N ILE A 120 -19.61 -6.85 -6.97
CA ILE A 120 -20.52 -6.33 -8.01
C ILE A 120 -21.77 -5.72 -7.39
N ARG A 121 -22.37 -6.36 -6.39
CA ARG A 121 -23.57 -5.84 -5.71
C ARG A 121 -23.26 -4.52 -4.99
N THR A 122 -22.17 -4.42 -4.26
CA THR A 122 -21.78 -3.18 -3.56
C THR A 122 -21.44 -2.06 -4.55
N ALA A 123 -20.72 -2.36 -5.63
CA ALA A 123 -20.42 -1.39 -6.70
C ALA A 123 -21.70 -0.81 -7.33
N ARG A 124 -22.71 -1.66 -7.59
CA ARG A 124 -24.01 -1.22 -8.10
C ARG A 124 -24.76 -0.33 -7.12
N LYS A 125 -24.73 -0.66 -5.82
CA LYS A 125 -25.34 0.18 -4.77
C LYS A 125 -24.68 1.56 -4.70
N LEU A 126 -23.35 1.62 -4.65
CA LEU A 126 -22.62 2.89 -4.61
C LEU A 126 -22.90 3.76 -5.84
N LYS A 127 -22.98 3.16 -7.03
CA LYS A 127 -23.35 3.88 -8.26
C LYS A 127 -24.79 4.43 -8.21
N ALA A 128 -25.72 3.69 -7.59
CA ALA A 128 -27.09 4.15 -7.40
C ALA A 128 -27.19 5.27 -6.36
N ASP A 129 -26.39 5.23 -5.29
CA ASP A 129 -26.34 6.26 -4.25
C ASP A 129 -25.75 7.58 -4.77
N ASP A 130 -24.69 7.53 -5.59
CA ASP A 130 -24.12 8.73 -6.23
C ASP A 130 -25.09 9.34 -7.26
N ALA A 131 -25.79 8.50 -8.03
CA ALA A 131 -26.84 8.96 -8.94
C ALA A 131 -28.01 9.60 -8.19
N MET A 132 -28.42 9.03 -7.05
CA MET A 132 -29.48 9.59 -6.20
C MET A 132 -29.04 10.90 -5.52
N ARG A 133 -27.78 11.02 -5.10
CA ARG A 133 -27.21 12.28 -4.55
C ARG A 133 -27.11 13.38 -5.60
N SER A 134 -26.70 13.03 -6.83
CA SER A 134 -26.68 13.97 -7.97
C SER A 134 -28.09 14.42 -8.33
N MET A 135 -29.05 13.49 -8.38
CA MET A 135 -30.45 13.78 -8.66
C MET A 135 -31.09 14.61 -7.53
N GLN A 136 -30.76 14.37 -6.26
CA GLN A 136 -31.16 15.23 -5.13
C GLN A 136 -30.51 16.61 -5.18
N ALA A 137 -29.28 16.73 -5.67
CA ALA A 137 -28.61 18.02 -5.84
C ALA A 137 -29.23 18.81 -7.00
N GLU A 138 -29.59 18.17 -8.10
CA GLU A 138 -30.33 18.77 -9.22
C GLU A 138 -31.77 19.13 -8.81
N LEU A 139 -32.49 18.27 -8.08
CA LEU A 139 -33.80 18.60 -7.51
C LEU A 139 -33.70 19.76 -6.52
N LYS A 140 -32.67 19.80 -5.68
CA LYS A 140 -32.42 20.94 -4.80
C LYS A 140 -32.11 22.20 -5.59
N ALA A 141 -31.30 22.14 -6.64
CA ALA A 141 -31.01 23.29 -7.49
C ALA A 141 -32.26 23.81 -8.21
N ALA A 142 -33.13 22.92 -8.68
CA ALA A 142 -34.40 23.26 -9.32
C ALA A 142 -35.45 23.80 -8.32
N VAL A 143 -35.43 23.33 -7.07
CA VAL A 143 -36.34 23.81 -6.01
C VAL A 143 -35.83 25.09 -5.35
N LEU A 144 -34.50 25.32 -5.29
CA LEU A 144 -33.87 26.46 -4.61
C LEU A 144 -33.75 27.74 -5.46
N SER A 145 -34.24 27.76 -6.71
CA SER A 145 -34.55 28.99 -7.45
C SER A 145 -35.77 29.75 -6.91
N GLY A 146 -36.37 29.32 -5.78
CA GLY A 146 -37.35 30.08 -5.02
C GLY A 146 -37.35 29.72 -3.53
N GLY A 147 -36.89 30.65 -2.68
CA GLY A 147 -37.13 30.63 -1.22
C GLY A 147 -36.13 29.82 -0.39
N GLY A 148 -35.27 30.52 0.34
CA GLY A 148 -34.30 29.90 1.25
C GLY A 148 -34.93 29.34 2.53
N LEU A 149 -34.30 28.32 3.13
CA LEU A 149 -34.52 27.92 4.53
C LEU A 149 -33.33 27.15 5.11
N LYS A 150 -33.09 27.42 6.40
CA LYS A 150 -32.06 26.91 7.31
C LYS A 150 -31.92 25.38 7.30
N ARG A 151 -30.67 24.91 7.29
CA ARG A 151 -30.32 23.50 7.52
C ARG A 151 -30.12 23.25 9.02
N VAL A 152 -30.86 22.30 9.57
CA VAL A 152 -30.69 21.73 10.91
C VAL A 152 -29.49 20.77 10.86
N GLU A 153 -28.49 21.01 11.69
CA GLU A 153 -27.40 20.07 11.92
C GLU A 153 -27.92 18.88 12.74
N ARG A 154 -27.85 17.68 12.18
CA ARG A 154 -27.84 16.43 12.94
C ARG A 154 -26.40 15.99 13.04
N GLU A 155 -25.86 16.02 14.25
CA GLU A 155 -24.63 15.33 14.61
C GLU A 155 -24.88 13.82 14.58
N GLU A 156 -24.45 13.16 13.51
CA GLU A 156 -24.16 11.73 13.56
C GLU A 156 -22.68 11.57 13.89
N LYS A 157 -22.39 11.11 15.11
CA LYS A 157 -21.09 10.59 15.52
C LYS A 157 -20.76 9.35 14.67
N THR A 158 -20.22 9.59 13.49
CA THR A 158 -19.58 8.57 12.67
C THR A 158 -18.25 8.23 13.34
N LYS A 159 -18.09 6.97 13.74
CA LYS A 159 -16.77 6.43 14.09
C LYS A 159 -15.97 6.43 12.79
N ASP A 160 -14.94 7.27 12.73
CA ASP A 160 -14.13 7.51 11.54
C ASP A 160 -13.53 6.21 11.00
N ILE A 161 -13.95 5.82 9.79
CA ILE A 161 -13.22 4.84 8.99
C ILE A 161 -11.91 5.52 8.57
N LEU A 162 -10.77 4.98 9.02
CA LEU A 162 -9.44 5.38 8.53
C LEU A 162 -9.25 4.85 7.09
N VAL A 163 -9.93 5.49 6.14
CA VAL A 163 -9.71 5.30 4.70
C VAL A 163 -8.37 5.92 4.35
N VAL A 164 -7.29 5.17 4.52
CA VAL A 164 -5.98 5.63 4.05
C VAL A 164 -5.93 5.40 2.53
N ASP A 165 -6.39 6.38 1.77
CA ASP A 165 -6.02 6.54 0.37
C ASP A 165 -4.49 6.43 0.28
N GLY A 166 -3.93 5.70 -0.69
CA GLY A 166 -2.47 5.58 -0.82
C GLY A 166 -1.80 6.97 -0.86
N ARG A 167 -2.50 7.97 -1.38
CA ARG A 167 -2.10 9.38 -1.29
C ARG A 167 -2.17 9.95 0.14
N GLN A 168 -3.15 9.61 0.96
CA GLN A 168 -3.16 10.02 2.35
C GLN A 168 -2.03 9.37 3.17
N LEU A 169 -1.65 8.12 2.86
CA LEU A 169 -0.48 7.49 3.50
C LEU A 169 0.80 8.24 3.13
N TYR A 170 1.04 8.50 1.85
CA TYR A 170 2.20 9.26 1.42
C TYR A 170 2.14 10.72 1.89
N ALA A 171 0.97 11.33 2.04
CA ALA A 171 0.83 12.68 2.60
C ALA A 171 1.17 12.71 4.09
N LYS A 172 0.68 11.74 4.86
CA LYS A 172 1.03 11.57 6.28
C LYS A 172 2.52 11.27 6.44
N LYS A 173 3.06 10.33 5.68
CA LYS A 173 4.50 9.99 5.67
C LYS A 173 5.36 11.17 5.23
N SER A 174 4.96 11.92 4.21
CA SER A 174 5.64 13.14 3.79
C SER A 174 5.73 14.12 4.95
N LYS A 175 4.61 14.38 5.65
CA LYS A 175 4.59 15.25 6.82
C LYS A 175 5.47 14.71 7.96
N GLU A 176 5.30 13.46 8.37
CA GLU A 176 6.06 12.83 9.45
C GLU A 176 7.57 12.84 9.19
N TYR A 177 7.98 12.49 7.97
CA TYR A 177 9.39 12.48 7.59
C TYR A 177 9.98 13.88 7.54
N LYS A 178 9.24 14.88 7.02
CA LYS A 178 9.72 16.27 6.98
C LYS A 178 9.87 16.87 8.38
N GLU A 179 8.87 16.69 9.23
CA GLU A 179 8.92 17.12 10.63
C GLU A 179 10.02 16.38 11.42
N GLY A 180 10.21 15.09 11.16
CA GLY A 180 11.28 14.29 11.75
C GLY A 180 12.66 14.75 11.31
N ALA A 181 12.84 15.09 10.03
CA ALA A 181 14.08 15.64 9.51
C ALA A 181 14.45 16.96 10.22
N GLU A 182 13.49 17.87 10.37
CA GLU A 182 13.69 19.13 11.09
C GLU A 182 14.11 18.92 12.55
N LYS A 183 13.46 17.97 13.26
CA LYS A 183 13.83 17.60 14.63
C LYS A 183 15.25 17.02 14.71
N TYR A 184 15.64 16.17 13.75
CA TYR A 184 16.99 15.61 13.71
C TYR A 184 18.06 16.65 13.37
N ILE A 185 17.74 17.63 12.52
CA ILE A 185 18.63 18.78 12.26
C ILE A 185 18.81 19.60 13.54
N ALA A 186 17.72 19.94 14.24
CA ALA A 186 17.76 20.72 15.47
C ALA A 186 18.55 20.03 16.60
N SER A 187 18.54 18.69 16.64
CA SER A 187 19.29 17.87 17.60
C SER A 187 20.70 17.50 17.14
N GLY A 188 21.13 17.93 15.95
CA GLY A 188 22.47 17.66 15.42
C GLY A 188 22.72 16.22 14.93
N ILE A 189 21.68 15.38 14.84
CA ILE A 189 21.79 13.99 14.37
C ILE A 189 21.66 13.96 12.84
N VAL A 190 22.70 14.44 12.17
CA VAL A 190 22.69 14.74 10.72
C VAL A 190 22.37 13.51 9.85
N LYS A 191 22.88 12.32 10.17
CA LYS A 191 22.62 11.11 9.37
C LYS A 191 21.12 10.77 9.29
N ASN A 192 20.43 10.81 10.42
CA ASN A 192 19.00 10.53 10.46
C ASN A 192 18.19 11.65 9.81
N ALA A 193 18.63 12.91 9.97
CA ALA A 193 18.03 14.04 9.27
C ALA A 193 18.05 13.85 7.75
N ILE A 194 19.18 13.41 7.20
CA ILE A 194 19.32 13.17 5.75
C ILE A 194 18.40 12.05 5.28
N VAL A 195 18.37 10.91 5.99
CA VAL A 195 17.49 9.79 5.65
C VAL A 195 16.01 10.21 5.69
N PHE A 196 15.59 10.92 6.74
CA PHE A 196 14.21 11.39 6.88
C PHE A 196 13.86 12.41 5.79
N ALA A 197 14.75 13.35 5.48
CA ALA A 197 14.54 14.29 4.38
C ALA A 197 14.37 13.56 3.04
N CYS A 198 15.19 12.55 2.77
CA CYS A 198 15.08 11.70 1.58
C CYS A 198 13.74 10.96 1.53
N MET A 199 13.30 10.35 2.62
CA MET A 199 12.02 9.64 2.67
C MET A 199 10.83 10.60 2.49
N GLY A 200 10.88 11.80 3.07
CA GLY A 200 9.86 12.83 2.89
C GLY A 200 9.73 13.27 1.43
N ALA A 201 10.86 13.44 0.75
CA ALA A 201 10.87 13.76 -0.67
C ALA A 201 10.34 12.62 -1.55
N LEU A 202 10.71 11.38 -1.25
CA LEU A 202 10.18 10.20 -1.94
C LEU A 202 8.67 10.05 -1.73
N ALA A 203 8.16 10.42 -0.56
CA ALA A 203 6.71 10.45 -0.33
C ALA A 203 6.03 11.48 -1.26
N ASP A 204 6.61 12.67 -1.44
CA ASP A 204 6.09 13.66 -2.40
C ASP A 204 6.18 13.18 -3.85
N LEU A 205 7.25 12.46 -4.21
CA LEU A 205 7.37 11.81 -5.53
C LEU A 205 6.20 10.86 -5.78
N MET A 206 5.84 10.05 -4.78
CA MET A 206 4.72 9.11 -4.86
C MET A 206 3.34 9.76 -4.87
N LEU A 207 3.22 10.98 -4.35
CA LEU A 207 2.03 11.83 -4.48
C LEU A 207 1.86 12.46 -5.86
N GLY A 208 2.82 12.27 -6.76
CA GLY A 208 2.84 12.94 -8.06
C GLY A 208 3.32 14.40 -7.97
N ARG A 209 4.07 14.73 -6.91
CA ARG A 209 4.59 16.08 -6.64
C ARG A 209 6.13 16.11 -6.68
N PRO A 210 6.77 15.67 -7.78
CA PRO A 210 8.23 15.59 -7.87
C PRO A 210 8.93 16.96 -7.73
N LYS A 211 8.30 18.04 -8.18
CA LYS A 211 8.84 19.40 -8.03
C LYS A 211 8.95 19.78 -6.56
N GLU A 212 7.86 19.62 -5.80
CA GLU A 212 7.83 19.89 -4.35
C GLU A 212 8.86 19.04 -3.59
N GLY A 213 9.02 17.77 -3.97
CA GLY A 213 10.00 16.87 -3.33
C GLY A 213 11.46 17.30 -3.56
N ILE A 214 11.82 17.69 -4.78
CA ILE A 214 13.19 18.19 -5.09
C ILE A 214 13.44 19.57 -4.48
N GLU A 215 12.46 20.48 -4.54
CA GLU A 215 12.56 21.79 -3.91
C GLU A 215 12.77 21.65 -2.41
N TYR A 216 12.01 20.77 -1.75
CA TYR A 216 12.21 20.45 -0.34
C TYR A 216 13.62 19.91 -0.06
N LEU A 217 14.11 18.92 -0.82
CA LEU A 217 15.47 18.38 -0.63
C LEU A 217 16.56 19.44 -0.79
N THR A 218 16.38 20.34 -1.75
CA THR A 218 17.33 21.43 -2.02
C THR A 218 17.32 22.42 -0.87
N GLN A 219 16.13 22.88 -0.47
CA GLN A 219 15.98 23.84 0.61
C GLN A 219 16.48 23.31 1.96
N ILE A 220 16.17 22.04 2.30
CA ILE A 220 16.61 21.48 3.57
C ILE A 220 18.13 21.26 3.61
N ALA A 221 18.73 20.83 2.50
CA ALA A 221 20.19 20.71 2.42
C ALA A 221 20.87 22.08 2.57
N GLU A 222 20.33 23.14 1.98
CA GLU A 222 20.87 24.50 2.06
C GLU A 222 20.67 25.15 3.43
N LYS A 223 19.47 25.01 4.02
CA LYS A 223 19.10 25.67 5.28
C LYS A 223 19.55 24.91 6.53
N SER A 224 19.89 23.63 6.42
CA SER A 224 20.26 22.80 7.58
C SER A 224 21.60 23.17 8.24
N GLY A 225 22.46 23.95 7.58
CA GLY A 225 23.84 24.17 8.01
C GLY A 225 24.77 22.95 7.81
N PHE A 226 24.27 21.86 7.21
CA PHE A 226 25.02 20.61 6.97
C PHE A 226 25.12 20.26 5.48
N LYS A 227 25.13 21.27 4.60
CA LYS A 227 25.08 21.10 3.14
C LYS A 227 26.05 20.05 2.60
N GLU A 228 27.33 20.13 2.98
CA GLU A 228 28.36 19.19 2.51
C GLU A 228 28.02 17.74 2.89
N LYS A 229 27.58 17.50 4.14
CA LYS A 229 27.18 16.18 4.62
C LYS A 229 25.98 15.61 3.85
N PHE A 230 25.01 16.46 3.46
CA PHE A 230 23.92 16.03 2.58
C PHE A 230 24.45 15.56 1.22
N HIS A 231 25.36 16.32 0.60
CA HIS A 231 25.89 15.99 -0.72
C HIS A 231 26.79 14.75 -0.74
N GLU A 232 27.45 14.42 0.37
CA GLU A 232 28.27 13.21 0.51
C GLU A 232 27.44 11.96 0.84
N ASP A 233 26.23 12.11 1.37
CA ASP A 233 25.45 10.99 1.87
C ASP A 233 24.90 10.08 0.74
N PRO A 234 25.07 8.75 0.85
CA PRO A 234 24.57 7.80 -0.13
C PRO A 234 23.05 7.89 -0.36
N CYS A 235 22.26 8.14 0.69
CA CYS A 235 20.80 8.22 0.61
C CYS A 235 20.35 9.44 -0.20
N PHE A 236 21.03 10.58 -0.03
CA PHE A 236 20.72 11.81 -0.74
C PHE A 236 21.00 11.69 -2.24
N ASN A 237 22.17 11.15 -2.59
CA ASN A 237 22.54 10.91 -3.98
C ASN A 237 21.67 9.84 -4.64
N TRP A 238 21.36 8.77 -3.92
CA TRP A 238 20.43 7.75 -4.37
C TRP A 238 19.03 8.29 -4.63
N THR A 239 18.50 9.14 -3.74
CA THR A 239 17.17 9.74 -3.91
C THR A 239 17.10 10.57 -5.20
N LYS A 240 18.15 11.33 -5.54
CA LYS A 240 18.22 12.05 -6.83
C LYS A 240 18.18 11.12 -8.03
N LEU A 241 18.80 9.94 -7.96
CA LEU A 241 18.72 8.94 -9.04
C LEU A 241 17.30 8.42 -9.23
N VAL A 242 16.57 8.16 -8.13
CA VAL A 242 15.17 7.71 -8.19
C VAL A 242 14.28 8.79 -8.82
N PHE A 243 14.45 10.06 -8.43
CA PHE A 243 13.74 11.18 -9.04
C PHE A 243 14.07 11.34 -10.52
N ARG A 244 15.35 11.28 -10.90
CA ARG A 244 15.79 11.35 -12.30
C ARG A 244 15.20 10.22 -13.13
N GLY A 245 15.17 9.00 -12.59
CA GLY A 245 14.53 7.85 -13.21
C GLY A 245 13.06 8.12 -13.53
N LEU A 246 12.28 8.61 -12.55
CA LEU A 246 10.84 8.86 -12.78
C LEU A 246 10.57 10.07 -13.68
N VAL A 247 11.21 11.20 -13.41
CA VAL A 247 10.92 12.50 -14.06
C VAL A 247 11.43 12.52 -15.49
N SER A 248 12.66 12.04 -15.71
CA SER A 248 13.31 12.06 -17.03
C SER A 248 13.15 10.74 -17.79
N ARG A 249 12.45 9.75 -17.23
CA ARG A 249 12.35 8.38 -17.78
C ARG A 249 13.73 7.74 -18.01
N ASP A 250 14.71 8.10 -17.18
CA ASP A 250 16.10 7.65 -17.30
C ASP A 250 16.24 6.22 -16.75
N LYS A 251 16.34 5.24 -17.66
CA LYS A 251 16.49 3.82 -17.34
C LYS A 251 17.81 3.52 -16.64
N GLU A 252 18.90 4.18 -17.03
CA GLU A 252 20.22 3.97 -16.43
C GLU A 252 20.25 4.50 -14.99
N ALA A 253 19.59 5.64 -14.73
CA ALA A 253 19.46 6.18 -13.38
C ALA A 253 18.77 5.20 -12.43
N ILE A 254 17.64 4.62 -12.85
CA ILE A 254 16.87 3.75 -11.97
C ILE A 254 17.54 2.38 -11.78
N GLU A 255 18.25 1.87 -12.79
CA GLU A 255 19.12 0.69 -12.66
C GLU A 255 20.27 0.94 -11.68
N LYS A 256 20.93 2.09 -11.79
CA LYS A 256 21.96 2.49 -10.84
C LYS A 256 21.39 2.65 -9.43
N ALA A 257 20.21 3.23 -9.29
CA ALA A 257 19.53 3.36 -7.99
C ALA A 257 19.28 1.99 -7.33
N ARG A 258 18.88 0.96 -8.09
CA ARG A 258 18.73 -0.41 -7.55
C ARG A 258 20.02 -0.99 -7.00
N LYS A 259 21.14 -0.74 -7.68
CA LYS A 259 22.47 -1.19 -7.21
C LYS A 259 22.93 -0.42 -5.98
N ASP A 260 22.77 0.90 -5.99
CA ASP A 260 23.24 1.78 -4.92
C ASP A 260 22.36 1.72 -3.67
N TYR A 261 21.13 1.22 -3.76
CA TYR A 261 20.22 1.04 -2.62
C TYR A 261 20.86 0.25 -1.45
N PHE A 262 21.64 -0.78 -1.75
CA PHE A 262 22.30 -1.61 -0.72
C PHE A 262 23.46 -0.89 0.00
N LYS A 263 23.91 0.25 -0.51
CA LYS A 263 24.97 1.07 0.10
C LYS A 263 24.42 2.08 1.12
N ILE A 264 23.10 2.19 1.24
CA ILE A 264 22.46 3.16 2.13
C ILE A 264 22.41 2.58 3.55
N PRO A 265 23.01 3.26 4.56
CA PRO A 265 22.99 2.80 5.94
C PRO A 265 21.68 3.19 6.64
N PHE A 266 20.59 2.48 6.35
CA PHE A 266 19.31 2.69 7.01
C PHE A 266 19.38 2.37 8.50
N ALA A 267 19.00 3.33 9.35
CA ALA A 267 18.90 3.14 10.79
C ALA A 267 17.65 2.33 11.19
N PHE A 268 16.56 2.46 10.41
CA PHE A 268 15.28 1.81 10.69
C PHE A 268 14.87 0.89 9.53
N LYS A 269 14.37 -0.30 9.88
CA LYS A 269 13.86 -1.29 8.91
C LYS A 269 12.70 -0.74 8.09
N ASP A 270 11.85 0.07 8.70
CA ASP A 270 10.67 0.64 8.04
C ASP A 270 11.05 1.64 6.94
N ASP A 271 12.07 2.48 7.18
CA ASP A 271 12.57 3.42 6.18
C ASP A 271 13.21 2.70 5.00
N LYS A 272 13.95 1.62 5.30
CA LYS A 272 14.54 0.73 4.31
C LYS A 272 13.46 0.13 3.40
N GLU A 273 12.41 -0.43 3.99
CA GLU A 273 11.29 -1.01 3.22
C GLU A 273 10.48 0.03 2.46
N PHE A 274 10.25 1.21 3.05
CA PHE A 274 9.59 2.33 2.37
C PHE A 274 10.38 2.76 1.12
N ALA A 275 11.68 3.00 1.27
CA ALA A 275 12.58 3.34 0.17
C ALA A 275 12.56 2.29 -0.94
N ARG A 276 12.62 1.00 -0.57
CA ARG A 276 12.54 -0.12 -1.52
C ARG A 276 11.25 -0.09 -2.32
N ARG A 277 10.10 0.05 -1.65
CA ARG A 277 8.78 0.07 -2.29
C ARG A 277 8.64 1.24 -3.27
N VAL A 278 9.15 2.42 -2.91
CA VAL A 278 9.16 3.58 -3.81
C VAL A 278 10.02 3.30 -5.04
N MET A 279 11.23 2.81 -4.85
CA MET A 279 12.15 2.46 -5.93
C MET A 279 11.57 1.41 -6.87
N ASP A 280 11.02 0.31 -6.34
CA ASP A 280 10.41 -0.77 -7.14
C ASP A 280 9.17 -0.26 -7.92
N SER A 281 8.44 0.70 -7.36
CA SER A 281 7.31 1.35 -8.03
C SER A 281 7.78 2.24 -9.18
N VAL A 282 8.81 3.07 -8.96
CA VAL A 282 9.41 3.91 -10.00
C VAL A 282 10.01 3.04 -11.11
N TYR A 283 10.77 2.00 -10.74
CA TYR A 283 11.37 1.06 -11.68
C TYR A 283 10.33 0.43 -12.61
N ARG A 284 9.24 -0.11 -12.06
CA ARG A 284 8.14 -0.65 -12.87
C ARG A 284 7.57 0.41 -13.81
N ARG A 285 7.31 1.64 -13.35
CA ARG A 285 6.78 2.71 -14.20
C ARG A 285 7.72 3.12 -15.34
N VAL A 286 9.03 3.09 -15.11
CA VAL A 286 10.05 3.46 -16.10
C VAL A 286 10.30 2.31 -17.09
N MET A 287 10.30 1.07 -16.62
CA MET A 287 10.59 -0.12 -17.44
C MET A 287 9.38 -0.65 -18.19
N SER A 288 8.17 -0.54 -17.63
CA SER A 288 6.90 -0.94 -18.27
C SER A 288 6.33 0.13 -19.22
N GLY A 289 7.10 1.16 -19.56
CA GLY A 289 6.74 2.17 -20.56
C GLY A 289 6.95 1.72 -22.01
N MET A 290 6.58 0.47 -22.33
CA MET A 290 6.28 -0.02 -23.70
C MET A 290 4.78 -0.28 -23.79
#